data_AF-A0AAV5B6A9-F1
#
_entry.id   AF-A0AAV5B6A9-F1
#
_cell.length_a   1.000
_cell.length_b   1.000
_cell.length_c   1.000
_cell.angle_alpha   90.00
_cell.angle_beta   90.00
_cell.angle_gamma   90.00
#
_symmetry.space_group_name_H-M   'P 1'
#
loop_
_entity.id
_entity.type
_entity.pdbx_description
1 polymer ?
#
loop_
_entity_poly.entity_id
_entity_poly.type
_entity_poly.pdbx_seq_one_letter_code
_entity_poly.pdbx_strand_id
1 'polypeptide(L)'
;MNNQKAAALFAEAPGWKAVSLNAVPAMIAMLMVLIYNLADTFFIGQTGDPFLVAAVSLATPVFLLFMAVGTIFRVGGTSAISRAIGQEKMESASRINSFCFWSCIGAGIMMSAALILCMDLVLELIGASASI
;
A
#
# COMPACT_ATOMS: atom_id res chain seq x y z
N MET A 1 -3.27 -15.74 23.96
CA MET A 1 -4.04 -17.00 23.85
C MET A 1 -4.68 -17.27 22.48
N ASN A 2 -4.77 -16.31 21.53
CA ASN A 2 -5.37 -16.57 20.20
C ASN A 2 -4.38 -17.03 19.11
N ASN A 3 -3.08 -16.71 19.22
CA ASN A 3 -2.07 -17.09 18.21
C ASN A 3 -1.74 -18.59 18.18
N GLN A 4 -1.91 -19.30 19.30
CA GLN A 4 -1.65 -20.75 19.32
C GLN A 4 -2.75 -21.56 18.65
N LYS A 5 -4.01 -21.08 18.65
CA LYS A 5 -5.11 -21.72 17.92
C LYS A 5 -4.94 -21.56 16.41
N ALA A 6 -4.53 -20.39 15.94
CA ALA A 6 -4.25 -20.19 14.51
C ALA A 6 -3.11 -21.11 14.05
N ALA A 7 -1.98 -21.13 14.79
CA ALA A 7 -0.84 -22.00 14.48
C ALA A 7 -1.19 -23.50 14.54
N ALA A 8 -1.96 -23.93 15.54
CA ALA A 8 -2.44 -25.31 15.65
C ALA A 8 -3.42 -25.68 14.52
N LEU A 9 -4.28 -24.75 14.09
CA LEU A 9 -5.18 -24.94 12.95
C LEU A 9 -4.39 -25.11 11.64
N PHE A 10 -3.27 -24.42 11.46
CA PHE A 10 -2.39 -24.60 10.30
C PHE A 10 -1.58 -25.91 10.35
N ALA A 11 -1.29 -26.43 11.55
CA ALA A 11 -0.55 -27.68 11.73
C ALA A 11 -1.43 -28.93 11.60
N GLU A 12 -2.72 -28.85 11.98
CA GLU A 12 -3.63 -30.01 12.03
C GLU A 12 -4.67 -30.05 10.89
N ALA A 13 -4.97 -28.93 10.22
CA ALA A 13 -5.96 -28.92 9.15
C ALA A 13 -5.36 -29.30 7.78
N PRO A 14 -6.08 -30.07 6.94
CA PRO A 14 -5.64 -30.38 5.58
C PRO A 14 -5.42 -29.07 4.80
N GLY A 15 -4.33 -28.99 4.03
CA GLY A 15 -3.84 -27.74 3.43
C GLY A 15 -4.90 -26.91 2.68
N TRP A 16 -5.91 -27.56 2.08
CA TRP A 16 -7.03 -26.87 1.44
C TRP A 16 -7.88 -26.00 2.38
N LYS A 17 -8.09 -26.40 3.64
CA LYS A 17 -8.83 -25.59 4.63
C LYS A 17 -8.05 -24.36 5.06
N ALA A 18 -6.75 -24.51 5.28
CA ALA A 18 -5.85 -23.41 5.64
C ALA A 18 -5.74 -22.36 4.53
N VAL A 19 -5.67 -22.83 3.28
CA VAL A 19 -5.67 -21.95 2.09
C VAL A 19 -7.01 -21.24 1.96
N SER A 20 -8.14 -21.96 2.00
CA SER A 20 -9.47 -21.35 1.87
C SER A 20 -9.77 -20.31 2.96
N LEU A 21 -9.32 -20.55 4.20
CA LEU A 21 -9.52 -19.62 5.32
C LEU A 21 -8.82 -18.26 5.12
N ASN A 22 -7.68 -18.22 4.43
CA ASN A 22 -6.97 -16.97 4.11
C ASN A 22 -7.37 -16.40 2.74
N ALA A 23 -7.64 -17.28 1.76
CA ALA A 23 -7.98 -16.89 0.40
C ALA A 23 -9.33 -16.18 0.33
N VAL A 24 -10.34 -16.64 1.08
CA VAL A 24 -11.67 -16.01 1.10
C VAL A 24 -11.62 -14.55 1.57
N PRO A 25 -11.01 -14.22 2.73
CA PRO A 25 -10.80 -12.82 3.14
C PRO A 25 -10.03 -12.00 2.11
N ALA A 26 -8.96 -12.56 1.52
CA ALA A 26 -8.15 -11.87 0.53
C ALA A 26 -8.94 -11.52 -0.74
N MET A 27 -9.78 -12.45 -1.23
CA MET A 27 -10.67 -12.21 -2.37
C MET A 27 -11.72 -11.15 -2.08
N ILE A 28 -12.33 -11.17 -0.89
CA ILE A 28 -13.31 -10.15 -0.48
C ILE A 28 -12.63 -8.77 -0.41
N ALA A 29 -11.43 -8.67 0.16
CA ALA A 29 -10.67 -7.43 0.18
C ALA A 29 -10.38 -6.91 -1.23
N MET A 30 -9.98 -7.80 -2.16
CA MET A 30 -9.73 -7.44 -3.55
C MET A 30 -11.01 -6.97 -4.27
N LEU A 31 -12.15 -7.61 -4.01
CA LEU A 31 -13.46 -7.19 -4.53
C LEU A 31 -13.85 -5.79 -4.02
N MET A 32 -13.62 -5.50 -2.73
CA MET A 32 -13.87 -4.17 -2.17
C MET A 32 -13.01 -3.12 -2.87
N VAL A 33 -11.72 -3.39 -3.10
CA VAL A 33 -10.83 -2.49 -3.84
C VAL A 33 -11.37 -2.21 -5.25
N LEU A 34 -11.88 -3.22 -5.96
CA LEU A 34 -12.48 -3.02 -7.27
C LEU A 34 -13.74 -2.16 -7.21
N ILE A 35 -14.62 -2.39 -6.24
CA ILE A 35 -15.83 -1.57 -6.03
C ILE A 35 -15.46 -0.12 -5.73
N TYR A 36 -14.43 0.12 -4.92
CA TYR A 36 -13.93 1.47 -4.63
C TYR A 36 -13.38 2.15 -5.89
N ASN A 37 -12.55 1.47 -6.68
CA ASN A 37 -12.03 2.05 -7.93
C ASN A 37 -13.16 2.39 -8.90
N LEU A 38 -14.21 1.56 -8.97
CA LEU A 38 -15.39 1.84 -9.79
C LEU A 38 -16.20 3.00 -9.23
N ALA A 39 -16.39 3.08 -7.91
CA ALA A 39 -17.08 4.19 -7.26
C ALA A 39 -16.33 5.51 -7.48
N ASP A 40 -15.02 5.55 -7.24
CA ASP A 40 -14.17 6.72 -7.48
C ASP A 40 -14.29 7.16 -8.94
N THR A 41 -14.16 6.23 -9.89
CA THR A 41 -14.31 6.53 -11.32
C THR A 41 -15.71 7.00 -11.68
N PHE A 42 -16.76 6.43 -11.08
CA PHE A 42 -18.15 6.79 -11.32
C PHE A 42 -18.51 8.17 -10.77
N PHE A 43 -18.07 8.49 -9.56
CA PHE A 43 -18.28 9.81 -8.94
C PHE A 43 -17.42 10.90 -9.57
N ILE A 44 -16.17 10.60 -9.94
CA ILE A 44 -15.30 11.50 -10.71
C ILE A 44 -15.85 11.70 -12.14
N GLY A 45 -16.41 10.66 -12.75
CA GLY A 45 -17.04 10.73 -14.06
C GLY A 45 -18.35 11.55 -14.06
N GLN A 46 -19.10 11.52 -12.96
CA GLN A 46 -20.31 12.34 -12.78
C GLN A 46 -20.03 13.81 -12.49
N THR A 47 -18.80 14.18 -12.10
CA THR A 47 -18.50 15.56 -11.71
C THR A 47 -18.41 16.51 -12.90
N GLY A 48 -18.20 16.01 -14.13
CA GLY A 48 -18.32 16.79 -15.37
C GLY A 48 -17.39 18.01 -15.49
N ASP A 49 -16.47 18.20 -14.55
CA ASP A 49 -15.60 19.38 -14.46
C ASP A 49 -14.19 19.03 -14.96
N PRO A 50 -13.76 19.54 -16.12
CA PRO A 50 -12.46 19.25 -16.70
C PRO A 50 -11.29 19.64 -15.78
N PHE A 51 -11.47 20.55 -14.82
CA PHE A 51 -10.43 20.93 -13.87
C PHE A 51 -10.12 19.81 -12.85
N LEU A 52 -11.13 19.04 -12.43
CA LEU A 52 -10.94 17.91 -11.50
C LEU A 52 -10.25 16.73 -12.17
N VAL A 53 -10.58 16.43 -13.43
CA VAL A 53 -9.93 15.35 -14.20
C VAL A 53 -8.48 15.69 -14.53
N ALA A 54 -8.19 16.96 -14.86
CA ALA A 54 -6.82 17.45 -15.05
C ALA A 54 -6.01 17.32 -13.75
N ALA A 55 -6.56 17.77 -12.61
CA ALA A 55 -5.92 17.66 -11.31
C ALA A 55 -5.62 16.21 -10.88
N VAL A 56 -6.54 15.27 -11.15
CA VAL A 56 -6.32 13.83 -10.89
C VAL A 56 -5.21 13.26 -11.79
N SER A 57 -5.19 13.63 -13.07
CA SER A 57 -4.12 13.21 -14.00
C SER A 57 -2.76 13.76 -13.58
N LEU A 58 -2.73 14.99 -13.06
CA LEU A 58 -1.56 15.63 -12.45
C LEU A 58 -1.07 14.91 -11.19
N ALA A 59 -1.98 14.50 -10.30
CA ALA A 59 -1.63 13.82 -9.05
C ALA A 59 -1.21 12.36 -9.26
N THR A 60 -1.66 11.71 -10.33
CA THR A 60 -1.42 10.28 -10.61
C THR A 60 0.06 9.87 -10.60
N PRO A 61 1.00 10.53 -11.33
CA PRO A 61 2.41 10.15 -11.31
C PRO A 61 3.05 10.28 -9.93
N VAL A 62 2.69 11.31 -9.16
CA VAL A 62 3.18 11.51 -7.78
C VAL A 62 2.64 10.41 -6.85
N PHE A 63 1.36 10.09 -6.98
CA PHE A 63 0.74 9.01 -6.24
C PHE A 63 1.37 7.65 -6.57
N LEU A 64 1.72 7.41 -7.84
CA LEU A 64 2.39 6.19 -8.27
C LEU A 64 3.78 6.03 -7.64
N LEU A 65 4.54 7.13 -7.51
CA LEU A 65 5.82 7.13 -6.81
C LEU A 65 5.66 6.79 -5.31
N PHE A 66 4.64 7.35 -4.65
CA PHE A 66 4.30 6.99 -3.26
C PHE A 66 3.95 5.51 -3.13
N MET A 67 3.12 5.01 -4.05
CA MET A 67 2.74 3.60 -4.10
C MET A 67 3.95 2.69 -4.35
N ALA A 68 4.90 3.10 -5.18
CA ALA A 68 6.12 2.34 -5.44
C ALA A 68 6.97 2.21 -4.17
N VAL A 69 7.23 3.32 -3.48
CA VAL A 69 7.99 3.33 -2.22
C VAL A 69 7.28 2.52 -1.14
N GLY A 70 5.97 2.73 -0.96
CA GLY A 70 5.16 1.94 -0.04
C GLY A 70 5.18 0.45 -0.37
N THR A 71 5.20 0.09 -1.66
CA THR A 71 5.29 -1.30 -2.11
C THR A 71 6.65 -1.92 -1.81
N ILE A 72 7.75 -1.17 -1.90
CA ILE A 72 9.09 -1.64 -1.51
C ILE A 72 9.11 -2.00 -0.03
N PHE A 73 8.62 -1.13 0.86
CA PHE A 73 8.58 -1.41 2.29
C PHE A 73 7.58 -2.53 2.64
N ARG A 74 6.42 -2.57 1.97
CA ARG A 74 5.41 -3.62 2.15
C ARG A 74 5.96 -4.99 1.76
N VAL A 75 6.40 -5.16 0.53
CA VAL A 75 6.83 -6.46 -0.01
C VAL A 75 8.22 -6.83 0.53
N GLY A 76 9.15 -5.88 0.57
CA GLY A 76 10.49 -6.09 1.14
C GLY A 76 10.44 -6.39 2.63
N GLY A 77 9.63 -5.66 3.39
CA GLY A 77 9.45 -5.85 4.83
C GLY A 77 8.78 -7.18 5.16
N THR A 78 7.65 -7.50 4.52
CA THR A 78 6.96 -8.78 4.72
C THR A 78 7.83 -9.98 4.34
N SER A 79 8.63 -9.87 3.27
CA SER A 79 9.59 -10.90 2.86
C SER A 79 10.68 -11.13 3.92
N ALA A 80 11.27 -10.06 4.47
CA ALA A 80 12.29 -10.16 5.52
C ALA A 80 11.72 -10.73 6.83
N ILE A 81 10.53 -10.28 7.22
CA ILE A 81 9.82 -10.78 8.41
C ILE A 81 9.49 -12.28 8.24
N SER A 82 8.97 -12.68 7.08
CA SER A 82 8.65 -14.08 6.78
C SER A 82 9.87 -15.01 6.90
N ARG A 83 11.04 -14.59 6.39
CA ARG A 83 12.30 -15.34 6.56
C ARG A 83 12.73 -15.45 8.02
N ALA A 84 12.60 -14.38 8.81
CA ALA A 84 12.97 -14.39 10.22
C ALA A 84 12.05 -15.29 11.06
N ILE A 85 10.74 -15.27 10.79
CA ILE A 85 9.76 -16.16 11.41
C ILE A 85 10.04 -17.62 11.03
N GLY A 86 10.36 -17.89 9.77
CA GLY A 86 10.69 -19.23 9.29
C GLY A 86 11.99 -19.82 9.87
N GLN A 87 12.88 -18.97 10.41
CA GLN A 87 14.08 -19.38 11.14
C GLN A 87 13.86 -19.48 12.66
N GLU A 88 12.62 -19.41 13.14
CA GLU A 88 12.23 -19.37 14.56
C GLU A 88 12.82 -18.18 15.36
N LYS A 89 13.35 -17.16 14.67
CA LYS A 89 13.96 -15.97 15.28
C LYS A 89 12.91 -14.88 15.52
N MET A 90 11.97 -15.13 16.44
CA MET A 90 10.85 -14.22 16.72
C MET A 90 11.30 -12.82 17.20
N GLU A 91 12.38 -12.74 17.99
CA GLU A 91 12.93 -11.46 18.45
C GLU A 91 13.48 -10.63 17.27
N SER A 92 14.17 -11.30 16.33
CA SER A 92 14.66 -10.66 15.11
C SER A 92 13.50 -10.23 14.20
N ALA A 93 12.46 -11.05 14.08
CA ALA A 93 11.27 -10.70 13.31
C ALA A 93 10.56 -9.45 13.85
N SER A 94 10.42 -9.36 15.19
CA SER A 94 9.86 -8.17 15.85
C SER A 94 10.71 -6.92 15.60
N ARG A 95 12.04 -7.05 15.72
CA ARG A 95 12.98 -5.94 15.47
C ARG A 95 12.94 -5.46 14.03
N ILE A 96 12.89 -6.37 13.06
CA ILE A 96 12.73 -6.06 11.63
C ILE A 96 11.39 -5.36 11.39
N ASN A 97 10.30 -5.83 11.99
CA ASN A 97 8.98 -5.21 11.86
C ASN A 97 8.97 -3.77 12.38
N SER A 98 9.48 -3.53 13.59
CA SER A 98 9.59 -2.17 14.14
C SER A 98 10.46 -1.27 13.27
N PHE A 99 11.59 -1.78 12.77
CA PHE A 99 12.45 -1.02 11.86
C PHE A 99 11.75 -0.68 10.55
N CYS A 100 11.10 -1.65 9.90
CA CYS A 100 10.34 -1.41 8.66
C CYS A 100 9.19 -0.43 8.87
N PHE A 101 8.48 -0.50 9.99
CA PHE A 101 7.38 0.40 10.31
C PHE A 101 7.86 1.86 10.48
N TRP A 102 8.88 2.08 11.31
CA TRP A 102 9.45 3.42 11.51
C TRP A 102 10.14 3.95 10.26
N SER A 103 10.83 3.09 9.50
CA SER A 103 11.46 3.48 8.23
C SER A 103 10.44 3.86 7.17
N CYS A 104 9.29 3.16 7.11
CA CYS A 104 8.21 3.50 6.19
C CYS A 104 7.59 4.86 6.53
N ILE A 105 7.35 5.13 7.83
CA ILE A 105 6.85 6.44 8.29
C ILE A 105 7.87 7.53 7.97
N GLY A 106 9.15 7.32 8.30
CA GLY A 106 10.22 8.28 8.03
C GLY A 106 10.37 8.56 6.53
N ALA A 107 10.36 7.52 5.70
CA ALA A 107 10.40 7.65 4.25
C ALA A 107 9.17 8.42 3.72
N GLY A 108 7.97 8.13 4.24
CA GLY A 108 6.75 8.83 3.85
C GLY A 108 6.77 10.32 4.20
N ILE A 109 7.23 10.67 5.41
CA ILE A 109 7.39 12.08 5.82
C ILE A 109 8.43 12.78 4.94
N MET A 110 9.58 12.15 4.71
CA MET A 110 10.64 12.70 3.87
C MET A 110 10.15 12.93 2.44
N MET A 111 9.38 11.98 1.87
CA MET A 111 8.82 12.12 0.52
C MET A 111 7.75 13.20 0.46
N SER A 112 6.90 13.30 1.48
CA SER A 112 5.90 14.37 1.58
C SER A 112 6.55 15.75 1.64
N ALA A 113 7.59 15.90 2.48
CA ALA A 113 8.36 17.14 2.56
C ALA A 113 9.06 17.45 1.23
N ALA A 114 9.67 16.46 0.57
CA ALA A 114 10.30 16.63 -0.73
C ALA A 114 9.31 17.07 -1.81
N LEU A 115 8.08 16.57 -1.79
CA LEU A 115 7.04 16.96 -2.74
C LEU A 115 6.49 18.36 -2.51
N ILE A 116 6.41 18.80 -1.25
CA ILE A 116 6.04 20.19 -0.94
C ILE A 116 7.14 21.15 -1.43
N LEU A 117 8.42 20.78 -1.26
CA LEU A 117 9.54 21.60 -1.73
C LEU A 117 9.68 21.60 -3.26
N CYS A 118 9.42 20.48 -3.91
CA CYS A 118 9.43 20.34 -5.37
C CYS A 118 8.04 20.59 -5.99
N MET A 119 7.09 21.17 -5.27
CA MET A 119 5.72 21.34 -5.75
C MET A 119 5.69 22.19 -7.02
N ASP A 120 6.49 23.27 -7.06
CA ASP A 120 6.62 24.13 -8.24
C ASP A 120 7.19 23.37 -9.44
N LEU A 121 8.23 22.54 -9.23
CA LEU A 121 8.82 21.72 -10.29
C LEU A 121 7.85 20.66 -10.81
N VAL A 122 7.06 20.04 -9.93
CA VAL A 122 6.01 19.07 -10.28
C VAL A 122 4.88 19.75 -11.06
N LEU A 123 4.44 20.94 -10.62
CA LEU A 123 3.44 21.74 -11.31
C LEU A 123 3.93 22.16 -12.71
N GLU A 124 5.18 22.58 -12.83
CA GLU A 124 5.79 23.02 -14.09
C GLU A 124 6.03 21.85 -15.07
N LEU A 125 6.49 20.69 -14.58
CA LEU A 125 6.72 19.48 -15.40
C LEU A 125 5.44 18.87 -15.97
N ILE A 126 4.33 19.00 -15.23
CA ILE A 126 3.05 18.46 -15.67
C ILE A 126 2.25 19.51 -16.49
N GLY A 127 2.86 20.66 -16.78
CA GLY A 127 2.33 21.61 -17.74
C GLY A 127 1.37 22.62 -17.15
N ALA A 128 1.47 22.94 -15.86
CA ALA A 128 0.99 24.23 -15.34
C ALA A 128 1.88 25.37 -15.86
N SER A 129 1.96 25.48 -17.19
CA SER A 129 2.30 26.73 -17.84
C SER A 129 1.25 27.73 -17.42
N ALA A 130 1.72 28.81 -16.79
CA ALA A 130 0.95 30.00 -16.53
C ALA A 130 0.35 30.54 -17.84
N SER A 131 -0.82 30.05 -18.26
CA SER A 131 -1.70 30.68 -19.23
C SER A 131 -2.95 29.81 -19.49
N ILE A 132 -3.99 30.02 -18.68
CA ILE A 132 -5.39 30.37 -19.04
C ILE A 132 -6.29 30.03 -17.85
#